data_AF-A0A355XXM9-F1
#
_entry.id   AF-A0A355XXM9-F1
#
_cell.length_a   1.000
_cell.length_b   1.000
_cell.length_c   1.000
_cell.angle_alpha   90.00
_cell.angle_beta   90.00
_cell.angle_gamma   90.00
#
_symmetry.space_group_name_H-M   'P 1'
#
loop_
_entity.id
_entity.type
_entity.pdbx_description
1 polymer ?
#
loop_
_entity_poly.entity_id
_entity_poly.type
_entity_poly.pdbx_seq_one_letter_code
_entity_poly.pdbx_strand_id
1 'polypeptide(L)'
;MNKQETMKSQLAEAIQLEREGDTDEAIDLYGSILMAGDRQVLKQIINDPVGDTLLHQAYQGLSRLAASKDEGTWETASQVLGDIRAMFG
;
A
#
# COMPACT_ATOMS: atom_id res chain seq x y z
N MET A 1 7.16 -18.53 6.72
CA MET A 1 6.66 -17.76 5.57
C MET A 1 7.71 -16.75 5.18
N ASN A 2 8.03 -16.68 3.89
CA ASN A 2 8.94 -15.66 3.39
C ASN A 2 8.20 -14.30 3.37
N LYS A 3 8.88 -13.18 3.68
CA LYS A 3 8.25 -11.83 3.77
C LYS A 3 7.42 -11.50 2.53
N GLN A 4 7.88 -11.95 1.37
CA GLN A 4 7.20 -11.80 0.08
C GLN A 4 5.88 -12.57 -0.04
N GLU A 5 5.78 -13.78 0.53
CA GLU A 5 4.54 -14.57 0.50
C GLU A 5 3.47 -13.93 1.38
N THR A 6 3.87 -13.39 2.54
CA THR A 6 2.98 -12.63 3.41
C THR A 6 2.39 -11.43 2.68
N MET A 7 3.22 -10.65 1.98
CA MET A 7 2.75 -9.45 1.27
C MET A 7 1.84 -9.77 0.08
N LYS A 8 2.11 -10.87 -0.64
CA LYS A 8 1.20 -11.35 -1.69
C LYS A 8 -0.15 -11.77 -1.13
N SER A 9 -0.16 -12.44 0.03
CA SER A 9 -1.40 -12.81 0.71
C SER A 9 -2.19 -11.57 1.14
N GLN A 10 -1.52 -10.58 1.72
CA GLN A 10 -2.15 -9.30 2.11
C GLN A 10 -2.68 -8.53 0.91
N LEU A 11 -1.96 -8.53 -0.22
CA LEU A 11 -2.44 -7.91 -1.45
C LEU A 11 -3.70 -8.61 -1.99
N ALA A 12 -3.73 -9.94 -1.95
CA ALA A 12 -4.89 -10.71 -2.38
C ALA A 12 -6.11 -10.46 -1.46
N GLU A 13 -5.88 -10.33 -0.15
CA GLU A 13 -6.89 -9.98 0.84
C GLU A 13 -7.46 -8.58 0.61
N ALA A 14 -6.60 -7.58 0.39
CA ALA A 14 -7.02 -6.21 0.10
C ALA A 14 -7.91 -6.12 -1.17
N ILE A 15 -7.53 -6.84 -2.23
CA ILE A 15 -8.32 -6.92 -3.47
C ILE A 15 -9.67 -7.61 -3.22
N GLN A 16 -9.71 -8.63 -2.37
CA GLN A 16 -10.95 -9.31 -2.03
C GLN A 16 -11.88 -8.41 -1.23
N LEU A 17 -11.38 -7.68 -0.23
CA LEU A 17 -12.14 -6.72 0.56
C LEU A 17 -12.74 -5.61 -0.31
N GLU A 18 -11.98 -5.07 -1.27
CA GLU A 18 -12.53 -4.13 -2.25
C GLU A 18 -13.71 -4.70 -3.05
N ARG A 19 -13.60 -5.97 -3.47
CA ARG A 19 -14.66 -6.66 -4.25
C ARG A 19 -15.91 -6.91 -3.41
N GLU A 20 -15.73 -7.11 -2.11
CA GLU A 20 -16.80 -7.27 -1.14
C GLU A 20 -17.43 -5.93 -0.73
N GLY A 21 -16.79 -4.82 -1.07
CA GLY A 21 -17.25 -3.45 -0.78
C GLY A 21 -16.68 -2.88 0.52
N ASP A 22 -15.88 -3.66 1.26
CA ASP A 22 -15.19 -3.26 2.49
C ASP A 22 -13.96 -2.42 2.16
N THR A 23 -14.25 -1.21 1.68
CA THR A 23 -13.27 -0.30 1.09
C THR A 23 -12.30 0.26 2.13
N ASP A 24 -12.75 0.45 3.38
CA ASP A 24 -11.89 1.01 4.44
C ASP A 24 -10.81 0.04 4.92
N GLU A 25 -11.15 -1.24 5.10
CA GLU A 25 -10.18 -2.26 5.52
C GLU A 25 -9.20 -2.58 4.38
N ALA A 26 -9.68 -2.59 3.13
CA ALA A 26 -8.82 -2.68 1.95
C ALA A 26 -7.80 -1.54 1.89
N ILE A 27 -8.24 -0.29 2.11
CA ILE A 27 -7.37 0.90 2.11
C ILE A 27 -6.27 0.76 3.18
N ASP A 28 -6.62 0.31 4.39
CA ASP A 28 -5.66 0.16 5.49
C ASP A 28 -4.62 -0.96 5.20
N LEU A 29 -5.05 -2.06 4.60
CA LEU A 29 -4.18 -3.14 4.13
C LEU A 29 -3.24 -2.67 3.02
N TYR A 30 -3.75 -1.94 2.03
CA TYR A 30 -2.91 -1.36 0.96
C TYR A 30 -1.88 -0.36 1.51
N GLY A 31 -2.26 0.48 2.48
CA GLY A 31 -1.34 1.38 3.17
C GLY A 31 -0.22 0.63 3.91
N SER A 32 -0.56 -0.47 4.57
CA SER A 32 0.40 -1.34 5.27
C SER A 32 1.37 -2.03 4.30
N ILE A 33 0.87 -2.48 3.14
CA ILE A 33 1.67 -3.07 2.07
C ILE A 33 2.68 -2.06 1.52
N LEU A 34 2.26 -0.81 1.27
CA LEU A 34 3.17 0.27 0.86
C LEU A 34 4.24 0.55 1.91
N MET A 35 3.82 0.72 3.17
CA MET A 35 4.72 1.06 4.27
C MET A 35 5.83 0.03 4.45
N ALA A 36 5.53 -1.25 4.22
CA ALA A 36 6.52 -2.31 4.32
C ALA A 36 7.60 -2.26 3.20
N GLY A 37 7.43 -1.38 2.20
CA GLY A 37 8.50 -0.87 1.33
C GLY A 37 9.05 -1.88 0.32
N ASP A 38 8.34 -2.96 0.03
CA ASP A 38 8.83 -3.97 -0.90
C ASP A 38 8.63 -3.52 -2.36
N ARG A 39 9.73 -3.07 -2.97
CA ARG A 39 9.77 -2.61 -4.36
C ARG A 39 9.20 -3.61 -5.36
N GLN A 40 9.27 -4.92 -5.09
CA GLN A 40 8.73 -5.93 -5.99
C GLN A 40 7.21 -6.00 -5.92
N VAL A 41 6.63 -5.78 -4.74
CA VAL A 41 5.17 -5.69 -4.54
C VAL A 41 4.64 -4.39 -5.15
N LEU A 42 5.35 -3.27 -4.97
CA LEU A 42 5.01 -2.01 -5.66
C LEU A 42 4.96 -2.20 -7.17
N LYS A 43 5.96 -2.85 -7.76
CA LYS A 43 5.94 -3.17 -9.19
C LYS A 43 4.76 -4.05 -9.60
N GLN A 44 4.31 -4.98 -8.75
CA GLN A 44 3.13 -5.80 -9.06
C GLN A 44 1.86 -4.97 -9.07
N ILE A 45 1.68 -4.11 -8.05
CA ILE A 45 0.56 -3.16 -8.00
C ILE A 45 0.56 -2.29 -9.26
N ILE A 46 1.70 -1.71 -9.63
CA ILE A 46 1.80 -0.79 -10.78
C ILE A 46 1.55 -1.48 -12.13
N ASN A 47 1.97 -2.75 -12.28
CA ASN A 47 1.76 -3.49 -13.53
C ASN A 47 0.37 -4.14 -13.61
N ASP A 48 -0.44 -4.04 -12.56
CA ASP A 48 -1.81 -4.52 -12.59
C ASP A 48 -2.69 -3.58 -13.43
N PRO A 49 -3.66 -4.09 -14.22
CA PRO A 49 -4.59 -3.25 -14.98
C PRO A 49 -5.41 -2.28 -14.13
N VAL A 50 -5.58 -2.54 -12.83
CA VAL A 50 -6.18 -1.58 -11.87
C VAL A 50 -5.14 -0.89 -10.98
N GLY A 51 -3.86 -0.95 -11.36
CA GLY A 51 -2.72 -0.50 -10.57
C GLY A 51 -2.77 0.96 -10.12
N ASP A 52 -3.30 1.86 -10.95
CA ASP A 52 -3.50 3.26 -10.56
C ASP A 52 -4.53 3.42 -9.44
N THR A 53 -5.62 2.65 -9.47
CA THR A 53 -6.65 2.63 -8.42
C THR A 53 -6.07 2.08 -7.13
N LEU A 54 -5.36 0.96 -7.22
CA LEU A 54 -4.69 0.32 -6.08
C LEU A 54 -3.67 1.28 -5.45
N LEU A 55 -2.85 1.95 -6.27
CA LEU A 55 -1.87 2.92 -5.79
C LEU A 55 -2.54 4.11 -5.10
N HIS A 56 -3.67 4.60 -5.64
CA HIS A 56 -4.43 5.68 -5.03
C HIS A 56 -4.99 5.30 -3.66
N GLN A 57 -5.58 4.11 -3.52
CA GLN A 57 -6.09 3.61 -2.24
C GLN A 57 -4.97 3.36 -1.24
N ALA A 58 -3.87 2.80 -1.72
CA ALA A 58 -2.70 2.58 -0.91
C ALA A 58 -2.13 3.91 -0.38
N TYR A 59 -2.10 4.96 -1.21
CA TYR A 59 -1.75 6.31 -0.81
C TYR A 59 -2.69 6.86 0.27
N GLN A 60 -3.99 6.62 0.16
CA GLN A 60 -4.97 7.01 1.17
C GLN A 60 -4.72 6.29 2.49
N GLY A 61 -4.47 4.98 2.46
CA GLY A 61 -4.18 4.17 3.65
C GLY A 61 -2.89 4.62 4.33
N LEU A 62 -1.85 4.89 3.55
CA LEU A 62 -0.59 5.39 4.08
C LEU A 62 -0.75 6.78 4.71
N SER A 63 -1.59 7.64 4.13
CA SER A 63 -1.94 8.93 4.71
C SER A 63 -2.72 8.81 6.03
N ARG A 64 -3.62 7.81 6.14
CA ARG A 64 -4.33 7.49 7.39
C ARG A 64 -3.36 7.01 8.47
N LEU A 65 -2.44 6.11 8.12
CA LEU A 65 -1.41 5.62 9.03
C LEU A 65 -0.50 6.76 9.50
N ALA A 66 -0.06 7.63 8.60
CA ALA A 66 0.75 8.80 8.93
C ALA A 66 0.01 9.80 9.85
N ALA A 67 -1.33 9.84 9.80
CA ALA A 67 -2.15 10.67 10.69
C ALA A 67 -2.29 10.11 12.11
N SER A 68 -1.83 8.88 12.39
CA SER A 68 -1.94 8.22 13.71
C SER A 68 -1.09 8.83 14.84
N LYS A 69 -0.34 9.92 14.57
CA LYS A 69 0.53 10.66 15.49
C LYS A 69 1.81 9.96 15.96
N ASP A 70 2.16 8.83 15.35
CA ASP A 70 3.49 8.22 15.54
C ASP A 70 4.49 8.83 14.55
N GLU A 71 5.51 9.51 15.08
CA GLU A 71 6.48 10.29 14.30
C GLU A 71 7.32 9.38 13.37
N GLY A 72 7.69 8.19 13.85
CA GLY A 72 8.44 7.21 13.04
C GLY A 72 7.60 6.60 11.90
N THR A 73 6.31 6.41 12.14
CA THR A 73 5.34 5.99 11.11
C THR A 73 5.17 7.06 10.04
N TRP A 74 5.13 8.34 10.44
CA TRP A 74 5.03 9.47 9.51
C TRP A 74 6.28 9.65 8.64
N GLU A 75 7.48 9.53 9.21
CA GLU A 75 8.74 9.60 8.44
C GLU A 75 8.84 8.47 7.43
N THR A 76 8.53 7.24 7.85
CA THR A 76 8.57 6.06 6.97
C THR A 76 7.53 6.19 5.84
N ALA A 77 6.32 6.61 6.18
CA ALA A 77 5.27 6.88 5.20
C ALA A 77 5.70 7.95 4.20
N SER A 78 6.30 9.05 4.67
CA SER A 78 6.75 10.15 3.81
C SER A 78 7.85 9.72 2.85
N GLN A 79 8.80 8.89 3.31
CA GLN A 79 9.86 8.33 2.46
C GLN A 79 9.27 7.43 1.37
N VAL A 80 8.37 6.52 1.73
CA VAL A 80 7.70 5.62 0.78
C VAL A 80 6.91 6.40 -0.27
N LEU A 81 6.20 7.46 0.14
CA LEU A 81 5.48 8.34 -0.78
C LEU A 81 6.43 9.09 -1.73
N GLY A 82 7.58 9.53 -1.23
CA GLY A 82 8.64 10.14 -2.04
C GLY A 82 9.19 9.18 -3.09
N ASP A 83 9.48 7.94 -2.68
CA ASP A 83 10.03 6.90 -3.56
C ASP A 83 9.04 6.52 -4.67
N ILE A 84 7.75 6.38 -4.32
CA ILE A 84 6.68 6.13 -5.30
C ILE A 84 6.65 7.27 -6.31
N ARG A 85 6.57 8.52 -5.86
CA ARG A 85 6.53 9.70 -6.75
C ARG A 85 7.75 9.76 -7.68
N ALA A 86 8.93 9.41 -7.19
CA ALA A 86 10.16 9.37 -7.99
C ALA A 86 10.17 8.27 -9.07
N MET A 87 9.36 7.22 -8.94
CA MET A 87 9.20 6.19 -9.97
C MET A 87 8.28 6.64 -11.13
N PHE A 88 7.48 7.67 -10.93
CA PHE A 88 6.52 8.21 -11.90
C PHE A 88 6.86 9.62 -12.42
N GLY A 89 7.89 10.26 -11.86
CA GLY A 89 8.34 11.62 -12.21
C GLY A 89 9.40 11.68 -13.28
#